data_AF-A0AAJ4AEL3-F1
#
_entry.id   AF-A0AAJ4AEL3-F1
#
_cell.length_a   1.000
_cell.length_b   1.000
_cell.length_c   1.000
_cell.angle_alpha   90.00
_cell.angle_beta   90.00
_cell.angle_gamma   90.00
#
_symmetry.space_group_name_H-M   'P 1'
#
loop_
_entity.id
_entity.type
_entity.pdbx_description
1 polymer ?
#
loop_
_entity_poly.entity_id
_entity_poly.type
_entity_poly.pdbx_seq_one_letter_code
_entity_poly.pdbx_strand_id
1 'polypeptide(L)'
;MELLTFEDIISLCEKQYNSHILDSFSKKKSYYLRLLYESEGNGINYITSLRSKNFISDYDIYRLAYSKINNFSSDYSENNLLDIISTQKNDGTLYLSDSNQIHNLCYDAYSEFINKILSVGGKIDHDEFLSTMFSGEKEEYLLFNKLIDRFKFSSQSLSESASWILYNEYYSEENGKLALEKIMNQGIDINYLFDEDFELCDYGSFLGLLFSEQPLLLINALKSKPNKEVINNFPWGFIISESRMQSDHVSAIIALKNSGYTIPIDEIIEHLDEKGEASLSNLIKSNI
;
A
#
# COMPACT_ATOMS: atom_id res chain seq x y z
N MET A 1 -39.13 8.15 5.76
CA MET A 1 -38.27 8.28 6.97
C MET A 1 -38.07 9.76 7.19
N GLU A 2 -38.56 10.28 8.31
CA GLU A 2 -38.56 11.72 8.61
C GLU A 2 -37.14 12.21 8.92
N LEU A 3 -36.77 13.39 8.41
CA LEU A 3 -35.49 14.02 8.71
C LEU A 3 -35.61 14.77 10.03
N LEU A 4 -34.63 14.59 10.92
CA LEU A 4 -34.48 15.46 12.09
C LEU A 4 -34.30 16.93 11.67
N THR A 5 -34.93 17.83 12.41
CA THR A 5 -34.67 19.27 12.30
C THR A 5 -33.30 19.61 12.89
N PHE A 6 -32.76 20.79 12.58
CA PHE A 6 -31.50 21.22 13.18
C PHE A 6 -31.61 21.38 14.71
N GLU A 7 -32.77 21.80 15.20
CA GLU A 7 -33.09 21.90 16.63
C GLU A 7 -33.08 20.54 17.31
N ASP A 8 -33.60 19.49 16.65
CA ASP A 8 -33.54 18.11 17.16
C ASP A 8 -32.08 17.67 17.31
N ILE A 9 -31.22 17.99 16.35
CA ILE A 9 -29.79 17.62 16.38
C ILE A 9 -29.04 18.39 17.46
N ILE A 10 -29.28 19.70 17.61
CA ILE A 10 -28.72 20.49 18.71
C ILE A 10 -29.19 19.93 20.06
N SER A 11 -30.44 19.49 20.17
CA SER A 11 -30.95 18.88 21.40
C SER A 11 -30.16 17.63 21.80
N LEU A 12 -29.70 16.81 20.85
CA LEU A 12 -28.80 15.68 21.14
C LEU A 12 -27.44 16.14 21.67
N CYS A 13 -26.95 17.28 21.20
CA CYS A 13 -25.67 17.86 21.60
C CYS A 13 -25.77 18.50 23.01
N GLU A 14 -26.87 19.20 23.32
CA GLU A 14 -26.99 20.02 24.53
C GLU A 14 -27.80 19.38 25.66
N LYS A 15 -28.85 18.62 25.34
CA LYS A 15 -29.87 18.15 26.30
C LYS A 15 -29.75 16.65 26.58
N GLN A 16 -30.68 16.16 27.41
CA GLN A 16 -30.81 14.74 27.81
C GLN A 16 -31.30 13.85 26.65
N TYR A 17 -30.96 12.57 26.77
CA TYR A 17 -31.22 11.48 25.84
C TYR A 17 -32.69 11.37 25.39
N ASN A 18 -32.93 11.42 24.07
CA ASN A 18 -34.19 11.06 23.43
C ASN A 18 -33.93 9.93 22.42
N SER A 19 -34.41 8.72 22.72
CA SER A 19 -34.13 7.51 21.94
C SER A 19 -34.61 7.62 20.49
N HIS A 20 -35.79 8.19 20.25
CA HIS A 20 -36.33 8.36 18.90
C HIS A 20 -35.46 9.28 18.04
N ILE A 21 -34.95 10.36 18.63
CA ILE A 21 -34.06 11.29 17.93
C ILE A 21 -32.70 10.62 17.68
N LEU A 22 -32.14 9.91 18.66
CA LEU A 22 -30.85 9.21 18.49
C LEU A 22 -30.92 8.11 17.41
N ASP A 23 -32.00 7.34 17.37
CA ASP A 23 -32.21 6.30 16.35
C ASP A 23 -32.28 6.91 14.95
N SER A 24 -32.98 8.02 14.81
CA SER A 24 -33.10 8.76 13.55
C SER A 24 -31.77 9.39 13.14
N PHE A 25 -31.03 9.96 14.10
CA PHE A 25 -29.69 10.51 13.90
C PHE A 25 -28.72 9.43 13.40
N SER A 26 -28.71 8.26 14.05
CA SER A 26 -27.81 7.15 13.74
C SER A 26 -27.98 6.64 12.30
N LYS A 27 -29.21 6.66 11.76
CA LYS A 27 -29.50 6.26 10.37
C LYS A 27 -28.94 7.20 9.30
N LYS A 28 -28.67 8.46 9.64
CA LYS A 28 -28.14 9.49 8.72
C LYS A 28 -26.96 10.26 9.33
N LYS A 29 -26.17 9.57 10.17
CA LYS A 29 -25.13 10.17 11.00
C LYS A 29 -24.16 11.05 10.20
N SER A 30 -23.66 10.57 9.06
CA SER A 30 -22.72 11.34 8.22
C SER A 30 -23.29 12.66 7.72
N TYR A 31 -24.58 12.70 7.38
CA TYR A 31 -25.25 13.91 6.92
C TYR A 31 -25.37 14.93 8.06
N TYR A 32 -25.82 14.48 9.24
CA TYR A 32 -25.98 15.36 10.39
C TYR A 32 -24.64 15.86 10.96
N LEU A 33 -23.59 15.04 10.92
CA LEU A 33 -22.25 15.47 11.31
C LEU A 33 -21.71 16.59 10.41
N ARG A 34 -21.97 16.52 9.08
CA ARG A 34 -21.62 17.60 8.16
C ARG A 34 -22.38 18.89 8.47
N LEU A 35 -23.69 18.79 8.68
CA LEU A 35 -24.52 19.94 9.06
C LEU A 35 -24.06 20.61 10.36
N LEU A 36 -23.69 19.81 11.37
CA LEU A 36 -23.17 20.34 12.63
C LEU A 36 -21.82 21.01 12.42
N TYR A 37 -20.91 20.38 11.69
CA TYR A 37 -19.58 20.93 11.45
C TYR A 37 -19.62 22.27 10.69
N GLU A 38 -20.54 22.40 9.73
CA GLU A 38 -20.72 23.60 8.91
C GLU A 38 -21.52 24.70 9.64
N SER A 39 -22.05 24.43 10.83
CA SER A 39 -22.74 25.45 11.63
C SER A 39 -21.73 26.44 12.24
N GLU A 40 -21.97 27.73 11.99
CA GLU A 40 -21.05 28.81 12.38
C GLU A 40 -20.72 28.78 13.89
N GLY A 41 -19.42 28.69 14.19
CA GLY A 41 -18.84 28.92 15.52
C GLY A 41 -18.93 27.78 16.54
N ASN A 42 -19.84 26.81 16.40
CA ASN A 42 -20.08 25.78 17.43
C ASN A 42 -19.93 24.32 16.97
N GLY A 43 -19.67 24.06 15.68
CA GLY A 43 -19.62 22.69 15.15
C GLY A 43 -18.69 21.73 15.89
N ILE A 44 -17.48 22.19 16.24
CA ILE A 44 -16.52 21.40 17.02
C ILE A 44 -17.04 21.05 18.41
N ASN A 45 -17.69 21.99 19.10
CA ASN A 45 -18.26 21.75 20.42
C ASN A 45 -19.40 20.73 20.35
N TYR A 46 -20.25 20.81 19.32
CA TYR A 46 -21.32 19.83 19.10
C TYR A 46 -20.77 18.43 18.83
N ILE A 47 -19.79 18.29 17.95
CA ILE A 47 -19.14 16.99 17.66
C ILE A 47 -18.46 16.43 18.91
N THR A 48 -17.73 17.27 19.65
CA THR A 48 -17.08 16.89 20.91
C THR A 48 -18.09 16.38 21.93
N SER A 49 -19.24 17.06 22.06
CA SER A 49 -20.33 16.64 22.95
C SER A 49 -20.91 15.29 22.52
N LEU A 50 -21.24 15.11 21.23
CA LEU A 50 -21.74 13.84 20.72
C LEU A 50 -20.76 12.68 20.95
N ARG A 51 -19.46 12.95 20.81
CA ARG A 51 -18.40 11.97 21.06
C ARG A 51 -18.31 11.60 22.53
N SER A 52 -18.38 12.59 23.43
CA SER A 52 -18.35 12.37 24.89
C SER A 52 -19.55 11.57 25.41
N LYS A 53 -20.68 11.65 24.72
CA LYS A 53 -21.91 10.87 24.98
C LYS A 53 -21.90 9.49 24.29
N ASN A 54 -20.83 9.14 23.57
CA ASN A 54 -20.71 7.92 22.76
C ASN A 54 -21.81 7.76 21.69
N PHE A 55 -22.37 8.86 21.18
CA PHE A 55 -23.34 8.82 20.07
C PHE A 55 -22.66 8.70 18.70
N ILE A 56 -21.41 9.14 18.63
CA ILE A 56 -20.53 9.00 17.47
C ILE A 56 -19.19 8.42 17.92
N SER A 57 -18.50 7.77 17.00
CA SER A 57 -17.21 7.14 17.28
C SER A 57 -16.02 7.92 16.70
N ASP A 58 -14.80 7.54 17.06
CA ASP A 58 -13.56 8.08 16.47
C ASP A 58 -13.54 7.89 14.95
N TYR A 59 -14.04 6.75 14.45
CA TYR A 59 -14.19 6.50 13.01
C TYR A 59 -15.22 7.45 12.34
N ASP A 60 -16.31 7.81 13.02
CA ASP A 60 -17.27 8.79 12.49
C ASP A 60 -16.64 10.18 12.32
N ILE A 61 -15.82 10.60 13.29
CA ILE A 61 -15.05 11.85 13.23
C ILE A 61 -14.03 11.79 12.09
N TYR A 62 -13.31 10.68 11.96
CA TYR A 62 -12.38 10.46 10.86
C TYR A 62 -13.06 10.58 9.49
N ARG A 63 -14.22 9.94 9.27
CA ARG A 63 -14.92 10.04 7.98
C ARG A 63 -15.34 11.47 7.65
N LEU A 64 -15.72 12.25 8.66
CA LEU A 64 -16.00 13.67 8.47
C LEU A 64 -14.72 14.41 8.04
N ALA A 65 -13.60 14.18 8.74
CA ALA A 65 -12.31 14.78 8.41
C ALA A 65 -11.83 14.41 7.00
N TYR A 66 -11.88 13.12 6.64
CA TYR A 66 -11.51 12.60 5.33
C TYR A 66 -12.36 13.23 4.21
N SER A 67 -13.67 13.40 4.43
CA SER A 67 -14.55 14.02 3.43
C SER A 67 -14.24 15.49 3.12
N LYS A 68 -13.50 16.19 4.00
CA LYS A 68 -13.05 17.57 3.75
C LYS A 68 -11.72 17.62 3.01
N ILE A 69 -10.86 16.61 3.21
CA ILE A 69 -9.55 16.51 2.56
C ILE A 69 -9.68 16.09 1.09
N ASN A 70 -10.69 15.26 0.76
CA ASN A 70 -10.95 14.82 -0.62
C ASN A 70 -11.29 15.95 -1.62
N ASN A 71 -11.35 17.21 -1.19
CA ASN A 71 -11.48 18.37 -2.08
C ASN A 71 -10.14 18.92 -2.58
N PHE A 72 -9.03 18.16 -2.47
CA PHE A 72 -7.68 18.53 -2.95
C PHE A 72 -7.12 19.84 -2.35
N SER A 73 -7.64 20.32 -1.22
CA SER A 73 -6.94 21.32 -0.42
C SER A 73 -5.86 20.59 0.40
N SER A 74 -4.61 20.69 -0.04
CA SER A 74 -3.42 20.13 0.61
C SER A 74 -3.14 20.67 2.01
N ASP A 75 -3.94 21.64 2.48
CA ASP A 75 -3.76 22.24 3.79
C ASP A 75 -4.60 21.54 4.86
N TYR A 76 -4.01 20.51 5.48
CA TYR A 76 -4.58 19.87 6.66
C TYR A 76 -4.58 20.78 7.90
N SER A 77 -3.85 21.91 7.89
CA SER A 77 -3.74 22.77 9.09
C SER A 77 -5.09 23.34 9.55
N GLU A 78 -6.08 23.39 8.67
CA GLU A 78 -7.44 23.84 8.99
C GLU A 78 -8.37 22.71 9.51
N ASN A 79 -7.93 21.45 9.52
CA ASN A 79 -8.75 20.30 9.91
C ASN A 79 -8.45 19.82 11.34
N ASN A 80 -9.06 20.52 12.31
CA ASN A 80 -8.98 20.23 13.75
C ASN A 80 -9.90 19.08 14.22
N LEU A 81 -10.57 18.35 13.31
CA LEU A 81 -11.51 17.29 13.70
C LEU A 81 -10.81 16.13 14.42
N LEU A 82 -9.62 15.74 13.97
CA LEU A 82 -8.86 14.67 14.64
C LEU A 82 -8.35 15.12 16.02
N ASP A 83 -8.24 16.43 16.30
CA ASP A 83 -7.89 16.90 17.64
C ASP A 83 -8.96 16.51 18.66
N ILE A 84 -10.23 16.45 18.27
CA ILE A 84 -11.33 16.00 19.14
C ILE A 84 -11.02 14.60 19.70
N ILE A 85 -10.51 13.70 18.86
CA ILE A 85 -10.15 12.32 19.25
C ILE A 85 -9.07 12.34 20.32
N SER A 86 -8.07 13.21 20.19
CA SER A 86 -6.97 13.32 21.16
C SER A 86 -7.38 13.83 22.54
N THR A 87 -8.48 14.59 22.63
CA THR A 87 -8.99 15.13 23.91
C THR A 87 -9.72 14.10 24.76
N GLN A 88 -10.06 12.95 24.20
CA GLN A 88 -10.84 11.90 24.86
C GLN A 88 -10.10 10.57 24.80
N LYS A 89 -10.55 9.60 25.61
CA LYS A 89 -10.02 8.23 25.49
C LYS A 89 -10.48 7.65 24.15
N ASN A 90 -9.51 7.19 23.35
CA ASN A 90 -9.75 6.48 22.10
C ASN A 90 -10.76 5.33 22.32
N ASP A 91 -11.81 5.28 21.50
CA ASP A 91 -12.87 4.26 21.58
C ASP A 91 -12.54 2.95 20.85
N GLY A 92 -11.38 2.89 20.20
CA GLY A 92 -10.87 1.73 19.47
C GLY A 92 -11.47 1.56 18.08
N THR A 93 -12.34 2.47 17.62
CA THR A 93 -13.02 2.33 16.32
C THR A 93 -12.22 2.87 15.14
N LEU A 94 -11.22 3.74 15.37
CA LEU A 94 -10.40 4.32 14.31
C LEU A 94 -9.38 3.30 13.79
N TYR A 95 -9.81 2.49 12.81
CA TYR A 95 -8.97 1.59 12.04
C TYR A 95 -9.21 1.81 10.54
N LEU A 96 -8.15 2.12 9.80
CA LEU A 96 -8.20 2.25 8.34
C LEU A 96 -7.77 0.94 7.70
N SER A 97 -8.71 0.24 7.06
CA SER A 97 -8.44 -1.05 6.41
C SER A 97 -9.21 -1.24 5.09
N ASP A 98 -9.83 -0.19 4.58
CA ASP A 98 -10.52 -0.25 3.29
C ASP A 98 -9.50 0.05 2.17
N SER A 99 -9.25 -0.93 1.30
CA SER A 99 -8.24 -0.84 0.24
C SER A 99 -8.43 0.38 -0.67
N ASN A 100 -9.67 0.72 -1.03
CA ASN A 100 -9.94 1.91 -1.87
C ASN A 100 -9.57 3.20 -1.15
N GLN A 101 -9.92 3.30 0.14
CA GLN A 101 -9.54 4.44 0.97
C GLN A 101 -8.03 4.53 1.16
N ILE A 102 -7.35 3.40 1.38
CA ILE A 102 -5.89 3.35 1.51
C ILE A 102 -5.24 3.76 0.20
N HIS A 103 -5.67 3.22 -0.93
CA HIS A 103 -5.15 3.59 -2.25
C HIS A 103 -5.24 5.11 -2.50
N ASN A 104 -6.34 5.74 -2.11
CA ASN A 104 -6.54 7.19 -2.23
C ASN A 104 -5.74 8.01 -1.22
N LEU A 105 -5.37 7.44 -0.07
CA LEU A 105 -4.59 8.10 0.97
C LEU A 105 -3.09 7.81 0.90
N CYS A 106 -2.69 6.86 0.06
CA CYS A 106 -1.30 6.50 -0.18
C CYS A 106 -0.66 7.49 -1.16
N TYR A 107 -0.57 8.75 -0.72
CA TYR A 107 0.15 9.85 -1.37
C TYR A 107 0.83 10.70 -0.31
N ASP A 108 2.00 11.24 -0.63
CA ASP A 108 2.81 12.11 0.21
C ASP A 108 2.04 13.36 0.64
N ALA A 109 1.12 13.83 -0.20
CA ALA A 109 0.20 14.92 0.13
C ALA A 109 -0.66 14.65 1.38
N TYR A 110 -0.95 13.38 1.70
CA TYR A 110 -1.74 12.98 2.87
C TYR A 110 -0.87 12.54 4.06
N SER A 111 0.45 12.68 3.95
CA SER A 111 1.40 12.20 4.96
C SER A 111 1.17 12.80 6.35
N GLU A 112 0.79 14.08 6.44
CA GLU A 112 0.43 14.72 7.72
C GLU A 112 -0.90 14.21 8.27
N PHE A 113 -1.88 13.93 7.39
CA PHE A 113 -3.16 13.35 7.81
C PHE A 113 -2.97 11.95 8.39
N ILE A 114 -2.20 11.09 7.72
CA ILE A 114 -1.87 9.74 8.22
C ILE A 114 -1.10 9.82 9.54
N ASN A 115 -0.09 10.69 9.64
CA ASN A 115 0.61 10.91 10.90
C ASN A 115 -0.34 11.34 12.02
N LYS A 116 -1.29 12.23 11.73
CA LYS A 116 -2.25 12.69 12.73
C LYS A 116 -3.13 11.54 13.22
N ILE A 117 -3.63 10.69 12.33
CA ILE A 117 -4.40 9.49 12.67
C ILE A 117 -3.62 8.59 13.63
N LEU A 118 -2.35 8.29 13.30
CA LEU A 118 -1.49 7.50 14.16
C LEU A 118 -1.25 8.17 15.53
N SER A 119 -1.05 9.50 15.55
CA SER A 119 -0.79 10.25 16.78
C SER A 119 -1.95 10.25 17.77
N VAL A 120 -3.20 10.11 17.28
CA VAL A 120 -4.40 10.02 18.12
C VAL A 120 -4.77 8.57 18.48
N GLY A 121 -3.85 7.63 18.23
CA GLY A 121 -4.02 6.21 18.51
C GLY A 121 -4.86 5.46 17.49
N GLY A 122 -5.13 6.06 16.33
CA GLY A 122 -5.71 5.38 15.19
C GLY A 122 -4.78 4.29 14.67
N LYS A 123 -5.37 3.23 14.12
CA LYS A 123 -4.64 2.15 13.45
C LYS A 123 -4.82 2.26 11.95
N ILE A 124 -3.84 1.79 11.21
CA ILE A 124 -3.90 1.62 9.76
C ILE A 124 -3.54 0.18 9.45
N ASP A 125 -4.09 -0.35 8.37
CA ASP A 125 -3.61 -1.57 7.75
C ASP A 125 -2.28 -1.26 7.07
N HIS A 126 -1.20 -1.36 7.84
CA HIS A 126 0.12 -0.93 7.38
C HIS A 126 0.62 -1.82 6.23
N ASP A 127 0.21 -3.09 6.17
CA ASP A 127 0.57 -4.00 5.08
C ASP A 127 -0.02 -3.51 3.75
N GLU A 128 -1.31 -3.18 3.72
CA GLU A 128 -1.98 -2.62 2.54
C GLU A 128 -1.38 -1.25 2.12
N PHE A 129 -1.03 -0.41 3.09
CA PHE A 129 -0.36 0.86 2.80
C PHE A 129 0.97 0.63 2.08
N LEU A 130 1.78 -0.31 2.54
CA LEU A 130 3.11 -0.57 1.97
C LEU A 130 3.03 -1.19 0.57
N SER A 131 2.14 -2.16 0.36
CA SER A 131 1.96 -2.81 -0.96
C SER A 131 1.43 -1.83 -2.02
N THR A 132 0.65 -0.84 -1.60
CA THR A 132 0.03 0.16 -2.50
C THR A 132 0.90 1.39 -2.75
N MET A 133 1.93 1.64 -1.94
CA MET A 133 2.65 2.92 -1.94
C MET A 133 3.41 3.24 -3.22
N PHE A 134 3.87 2.18 -3.90
CA PHE A 134 4.58 2.27 -5.16
C PHE A 134 3.78 1.66 -6.31
N SER A 135 2.52 1.28 -6.09
CA SER A 135 1.68 0.67 -7.13
C SER A 135 1.35 1.67 -8.24
N GLY A 136 1.42 1.24 -9.50
CA GLY A 136 1.25 2.14 -10.65
C GLY A 136 2.35 3.21 -10.67
N GLU A 137 2.02 4.45 -11.01
CA GLU A 137 3.00 5.54 -11.16
C GLU A 137 3.25 6.34 -9.86
N LYS A 138 3.16 5.71 -8.68
CA LYS A 138 3.26 6.38 -7.38
C LYS A 138 4.69 6.38 -6.82
N GLU A 139 5.18 7.55 -6.41
CA GLU A 139 6.54 7.77 -5.88
C GLU A 139 6.50 8.33 -4.44
N GLU A 140 5.78 7.67 -3.54
CA GLU A 140 5.40 8.24 -2.23
C GLU A 140 6.46 7.99 -1.14
N TYR A 141 7.67 8.49 -1.40
CA TYR A 141 8.84 8.25 -0.55
C TYR A 141 8.74 8.92 0.83
N LEU A 142 8.04 10.06 0.98
CA LEU A 142 7.92 10.73 2.29
C LEU A 142 7.04 9.91 3.23
N LEU A 143 5.90 9.41 2.74
CA LEU A 143 5.02 8.53 3.49
C LEU A 143 5.73 7.20 3.80
N PHE A 144 6.43 6.62 2.81
CA PHE A 144 7.21 5.39 3.00
C PHE A 144 8.20 5.52 4.17
N ASN A 145 9.03 6.55 4.14
CA ASN A 145 10.04 6.78 5.16
C ASN A 145 9.44 7.02 6.56
N LYS A 146 8.20 7.51 6.65
CA LYS A 146 7.49 7.66 7.93
C LYS A 146 6.94 6.35 8.46
N LEU A 147 6.60 5.39 7.62
CA LEU A 147 5.92 4.15 8.02
C LEU A 147 6.86 2.94 8.13
N ILE A 148 7.86 2.81 7.26
CA ILE A 148 8.68 1.59 7.12
C ILE A 148 9.39 1.17 8.41
N ASP A 149 9.82 2.13 9.24
CA ASP A 149 10.53 1.85 10.50
C ASP A 149 9.58 1.76 11.72
N ARG A 150 8.28 2.02 11.53
CA ARG A 150 7.28 2.03 12.62
C ARG A 150 6.55 0.71 12.80
N PHE A 151 6.45 -0.08 11.74
CA PHE A 151 5.64 -1.30 11.72
C PHE A 151 6.49 -2.52 11.38
N LYS A 152 5.99 -3.68 11.79
CA LYS A 152 6.48 -4.96 11.30
C LYS A 152 5.56 -5.41 10.18
N PHE A 153 6.09 -5.46 8.97
CA PHE A 153 5.37 -5.84 7.77
C PHE A 153 5.41 -7.34 7.54
N SER A 154 4.41 -7.84 6.83
CA SER A 154 4.34 -9.20 6.32
C SER A 154 5.33 -9.40 5.16
N SER A 155 5.71 -10.66 4.90
CA SER A 155 6.54 -10.99 3.75
C SER A 155 5.86 -10.63 2.42
N GLN A 156 4.54 -10.72 2.38
CA GLN A 156 3.71 -10.33 1.24
C GLN A 156 3.90 -8.86 0.90
N SER A 157 3.54 -7.95 1.82
CA SER A 157 3.60 -6.51 1.56
C SER A 157 5.02 -6.02 1.25
N LEU A 158 6.04 -6.59 1.90
CA LEU A 158 7.44 -6.31 1.58
C LEU A 158 7.78 -6.74 0.15
N SER A 159 7.38 -7.95 -0.26
CA SER A 159 7.68 -8.49 -1.59
C SER A 159 6.95 -7.72 -2.68
N GLU A 160 5.67 -7.43 -2.50
CA GLU A 160 4.85 -6.67 -3.44
C GLU A 160 5.36 -5.23 -3.60
N SER A 161 5.72 -4.57 -2.49
CA SER A 161 6.25 -3.20 -2.52
C SER A 161 7.63 -3.13 -3.20
N ALA A 162 8.53 -4.07 -2.90
CA ALA A 162 9.82 -4.17 -3.60
C ALA A 162 9.66 -4.47 -5.09
N SER A 163 8.69 -5.31 -5.44
CA SER A 163 8.33 -5.61 -6.83
C SER A 163 7.90 -4.38 -7.60
N TRP A 164 7.06 -3.52 -7.01
CA TRP A 164 6.66 -2.27 -7.63
C TRP A 164 7.83 -1.32 -7.88
N ILE A 165 8.77 -1.20 -6.93
CA ILE A 165 9.99 -0.39 -7.11
C ILE A 165 10.83 -0.89 -8.30
N LEU A 166 10.90 -2.21 -8.49
CA LEU A 166 11.63 -2.79 -9.62
C LEU A 166 10.88 -2.58 -10.93
N TYR A 167 9.59 -2.93 -10.97
CA TYR A 167 8.76 -2.90 -12.17
C TYR A 167 8.62 -1.49 -12.75
N ASN A 168 8.49 -0.48 -11.90
CA ASN A 168 8.41 0.93 -12.32
C ASN A 168 9.79 1.56 -12.60
N GLU A 169 10.86 0.76 -12.59
CA GLU A 169 12.25 1.20 -12.79
C GLU A 169 12.77 2.23 -11.75
N TYR A 170 12.03 2.48 -10.66
CA TYR A 170 12.39 3.42 -9.60
C TYR A 170 13.73 3.11 -8.94
N TYR A 171 14.17 1.85 -8.97
CA TYR A 171 15.51 1.46 -8.51
C TYR A 171 16.66 2.16 -9.27
N SER A 172 16.41 2.68 -10.47
CA SER A 172 17.38 3.50 -11.22
C SER A 172 17.64 4.87 -10.59
N GLU A 173 16.77 5.29 -9.68
CA GLU A 173 16.86 6.53 -8.93
C GLU A 173 17.40 6.29 -7.52
N GLU A 174 18.08 7.31 -6.94
CA GLU A 174 18.64 7.18 -5.60
C GLU A 174 17.57 6.91 -4.54
N ASN A 175 16.40 7.56 -4.64
CA ASN A 175 15.31 7.37 -3.67
C ASN A 175 14.72 5.96 -3.76
N GLY A 176 14.44 5.46 -4.97
CA GLY A 176 13.92 4.11 -5.17
C GLY A 176 14.92 3.04 -4.76
N LYS A 177 16.21 3.23 -5.04
CA LYS A 177 17.28 2.36 -4.53
C LYS A 177 17.30 2.30 -3.01
N LEU A 178 17.30 3.45 -2.33
CA LEU A 178 17.27 3.52 -0.87
C LEU A 178 16.00 2.90 -0.29
N ALA A 179 14.86 3.07 -0.97
CA ALA A 179 13.60 2.44 -0.56
C ALA A 179 13.67 0.92 -0.68
N LEU A 180 14.17 0.38 -1.81
CA LEU A 180 14.36 -1.06 -1.98
C LEU A 180 15.31 -1.63 -0.93
N GLU A 181 16.45 -0.96 -0.68
CA GLU A 181 17.39 -1.37 0.37
C GLU A 181 16.74 -1.43 1.75
N LYS A 182 15.90 -0.45 2.10
CA LYS A 182 15.14 -0.44 3.36
C LYS A 182 14.15 -1.61 3.44
N ILE A 183 13.41 -1.90 2.37
CA ILE A 183 12.47 -3.03 2.34
C ILE A 183 13.24 -4.35 2.47
N MET A 184 14.35 -4.52 1.74
CA MET A 184 15.19 -5.70 1.81
C MET A 184 15.76 -5.91 3.23
N ASN A 185 16.14 -4.83 3.93
CA ASN A 185 16.63 -4.86 5.31
C ASN A 185 15.55 -5.25 6.34
N GLN A 186 14.25 -5.08 6.04
CA GLN A 186 13.16 -5.60 6.87
C GLN A 186 13.04 -7.13 6.80
N GLY A 187 13.70 -7.77 5.81
CA GLY A 187 13.77 -9.22 5.67
C GLY A 187 12.69 -9.76 4.74
N ILE A 188 12.81 -9.47 3.44
CA ILE A 188 11.99 -10.12 2.40
C ILE A 188 12.17 -11.63 2.44
N ASP A 189 11.06 -12.37 2.37
CA ASP A 189 11.11 -13.79 2.07
C ASP A 189 11.31 -13.97 0.56
N ILE A 190 12.55 -14.27 0.17
CA ILE A 190 12.92 -14.51 -1.23
C ILE A 190 12.17 -15.69 -1.87
N ASN A 191 11.50 -16.53 -1.07
CA ASN A 191 10.73 -17.67 -1.57
C ASN A 191 9.22 -17.40 -1.63
N TYR A 192 8.80 -16.18 -1.30
CA TYR A 192 7.40 -15.79 -1.40
C TYR A 192 6.94 -15.86 -2.87
N LEU A 193 5.82 -16.57 -3.08
CA LEU A 193 5.10 -16.59 -4.34
C LEU A 193 4.00 -15.53 -4.28
N PHE A 194 3.79 -14.81 -5.37
CA PHE A 194 2.72 -13.81 -5.41
C PHE A 194 1.35 -14.47 -5.36
N ASP A 195 0.42 -13.80 -4.68
CA ASP A 195 -1.00 -14.16 -4.71
C ASP A 195 -1.59 -13.82 -6.09
N GLU A 196 -2.59 -14.58 -6.52
CA GLU A 196 -3.25 -14.38 -7.82
C GLU A 196 -3.90 -12.99 -7.95
N ASP A 197 -4.28 -12.39 -6.82
CA ASP A 197 -4.91 -11.06 -6.77
C ASP A 197 -3.89 -9.90 -6.86
N PHE A 198 -2.58 -10.18 -6.80
CA PHE A 198 -1.55 -9.16 -6.95
C PHE A 198 -1.36 -8.78 -8.43
N GLU A 199 -1.30 -7.49 -8.75
CA GLU A 199 -1.23 -7.02 -10.15
C GLU A 199 0.02 -7.51 -10.91
N LEU A 200 1.11 -7.83 -10.22
CA LEU A 200 2.33 -8.37 -10.83
C LEU A 200 2.47 -9.89 -10.61
N CYS A 201 1.36 -10.60 -10.34
CA CYS A 201 1.37 -12.04 -10.05
C CYS A 201 1.90 -12.88 -11.22
N ASP A 202 1.80 -12.40 -12.47
CA ASP A 202 2.30 -13.10 -13.67
C ASP A 202 3.82 -13.29 -13.67
N TYR A 203 4.58 -12.54 -12.87
CA TYR A 203 6.02 -12.78 -12.65
C TYR A 203 6.29 -13.94 -11.67
N GLY A 204 5.26 -14.43 -10.98
CA GLY A 204 5.27 -15.56 -10.05
C GLY A 204 5.92 -15.29 -8.69
N SER A 205 6.99 -14.47 -8.63
CA SER A 205 7.68 -14.12 -7.38
C SER A 205 8.55 -12.89 -7.53
N PHE A 206 9.03 -12.35 -6.40
CA PHE A 206 10.01 -11.26 -6.38
C PHE A 206 11.30 -11.61 -7.13
N LEU A 207 11.71 -12.88 -7.09
CA LEU A 207 12.89 -13.33 -7.84
C LEU A 207 12.65 -13.33 -9.36
N GLY A 208 11.42 -13.56 -9.81
CA GLY A 208 11.04 -13.44 -11.23
C GLY A 208 11.14 -12.00 -11.72
N LEU A 209 10.70 -11.03 -10.91
CA LEU A 209 10.87 -9.60 -11.20
C LEU A 209 12.33 -9.16 -11.14
N LEU A 210 13.13 -9.68 -10.19
CA LEU A 210 14.58 -9.44 -10.20
C LEU A 210 15.23 -9.99 -11.47
N PHE A 211 14.80 -11.15 -11.97
CA PHE A 211 15.29 -11.63 -13.27
C PHE A 211 14.94 -10.64 -14.39
N SER A 212 13.69 -10.18 -14.43
CA SER A 212 13.18 -9.28 -15.47
C SER A 212 13.93 -7.96 -15.50
N GLU A 213 13.98 -7.27 -14.36
CA GLU A 213 14.38 -5.87 -14.29
C GLU A 213 15.83 -5.68 -13.86
N GLN A 214 16.35 -6.54 -12.97
CA GLN A 214 17.65 -6.37 -12.34
C GLN A 214 18.41 -7.70 -12.21
N PRO A 215 18.76 -8.37 -13.33
CA PRO A 215 19.32 -9.72 -13.33
C PRO A 215 20.61 -9.86 -12.49
N LEU A 216 21.40 -8.80 -12.34
CA LEU A 216 22.58 -8.81 -11.45
C LEU A 216 22.21 -8.89 -9.96
N LEU A 217 21.11 -8.27 -9.55
CA LEU A 217 20.59 -8.40 -8.19
C LEU A 217 20.06 -9.80 -7.92
N LEU A 218 19.42 -10.44 -8.91
CA LEU A 218 19.05 -11.86 -8.81
C LEU A 218 20.28 -12.74 -8.54
N ILE A 219 21.36 -12.56 -9.32
CA ILE A 219 22.61 -13.32 -9.11
C ILE A 219 23.12 -13.16 -7.68
N ASN A 220 23.03 -11.96 -7.11
CA ASN A 220 23.38 -11.73 -5.71
C ASN A 220 22.44 -12.46 -4.74
N ALA A 221 21.12 -12.46 -5.02
CA ALA A 221 20.11 -13.17 -4.22
C ALA A 221 20.31 -14.69 -4.20
N LEU A 222 20.92 -15.28 -5.26
CA LEU A 222 21.24 -16.71 -5.29
C LEU A 222 22.17 -17.17 -4.17
N LYS A 223 22.95 -16.25 -3.56
CA LYS A 223 23.81 -16.56 -2.41
C LYS A 223 23.00 -17.04 -1.20
N SER A 224 21.74 -16.62 -1.09
CA SER A 224 20.79 -17.05 -0.06
C SER A 224 20.16 -18.42 -0.35
N LYS A 225 20.49 -19.04 -1.49
CA LYS A 225 19.98 -20.35 -1.94
C LYS A 225 18.45 -20.44 -1.94
N PRO A 226 17.77 -19.67 -2.81
CA PRO A 226 16.33 -19.80 -3.00
C PRO A 226 15.85 -21.24 -3.19
N ASN A 227 14.62 -21.51 -2.80
CA ASN A 227 13.96 -22.79 -2.97
C ASN A 227 13.91 -23.17 -4.45
N LYS A 228 14.23 -24.44 -4.75
CA LYS A 228 14.20 -24.95 -6.12
C LYS A 228 12.84 -24.84 -6.77
N GLU A 229 11.78 -25.06 -5.99
CA GLU A 229 10.40 -24.98 -6.46
C GLU A 229 10.07 -23.59 -7.02
N VAL A 230 10.50 -22.53 -6.34
CA VAL A 230 10.26 -21.14 -6.77
C VAL A 230 10.95 -20.87 -8.11
N ILE A 231 12.25 -21.15 -8.21
CA ILE A 231 13.02 -20.91 -9.44
C ILE A 231 12.58 -21.79 -10.61
N ASN A 232 12.37 -23.09 -10.34
CA ASN A 232 12.03 -24.05 -11.40
C ASN A 232 10.65 -23.78 -12.00
N ASN A 233 9.76 -23.15 -11.23
CA ASN A 233 8.41 -22.78 -11.66
C ASN A 233 8.30 -21.32 -12.09
N PHE A 234 9.42 -20.64 -12.39
CA PHE A 234 9.36 -19.33 -13.01
C PHE A 234 8.50 -19.38 -14.28
N PRO A 235 7.62 -18.39 -14.51
CA PRO A 235 6.86 -18.26 -15.73
C PRO A 235 7.76 -17.72 -16.86
N TRP A 236 8.73 -18.54 -17.30
CA TRP A 236 9.82 -18.15 -18.21
C TRP A 236 9.31 -17.49 -19.49
N GLY A 237 8.31 -18.07 -20.15
CA GLY A 237 7.74 -17.49 -21.36
C GLY A 237 7.17 -16.09 -21.16
N PHE A 238 6.43 -15.86 -20.07
CA PHE A 238 5.92 -14.53 -19.73
C PHE A 238 7.06 -13.56 -19.43
N ILE A 239 7.97 -13.93 -18.53
CA ILE A 239 9.06 -13.05 -18.11
C ILE A 239 9.92 -12.66 -19.31
N ILE A 240 10.34 -13.61 -20.16
CA ILE A 240 11.14 -13.30 -21.36
C ILE A 240 10.38 -12.40 -22.33
N SER A 241 9.06 -12.58 -22.44
CA SER A 241 8.20 -11.77 -23.32
C SER A 241 8.09 -10.32 -22.85
N GLU A 242 7.96 -10.09 -21.55
CA GLU A 242 7.81 -8.74 -20.99
C GLU A 242 9.16 -8.04 -20.75
N SER A 243 10.21 -8.78 -20.41
CA SER A 243 11.53 -8.21 -20.13
C SER A 243 12.23 -7.64 -21.36
N ARG A 244 12.98 -6.56 -21.15
CA ARG A 244 14.02 -6.13 -22.08
C ARG A 244 15.29 -6.98 -21.88
N MET A 245 15.34 -8.11 -22.57
CA MET A 245 16.44 -9.08 -22.45
C MET A 245 17.80 -8.51 -22.88
N GLN A 246 18.84 -8.77 -22.08
CA GLN A 246 20.22 -8.31 -22.30
C GLN A 246 21.23 -9.40 -21.91
N SER A 247 22.53 -9.11 -22.08
CA SER A 247 23.62 -10.02 -21.71
C SER A 247 23.61 -10.40 -20.22
N ASP A 248 23.11 -9.52 -19.36
CA ASP A 248 23.05 -9.76 -17.92
C ASP A 248 21.99 -10.83 -17.58
N HIS A 249 20.89 -10.90 -18.33
CA HIS A 249 19.91 -11.98 -18.23
C HIS A 249 20.49 -13.33 -18.61
N VAL A 250 21.32 -13.38 -19.66
CA VAL A 250 22.05 -14.61 -20.03
C VAL A 250 23.00 -15.03 -18.91
N SER A 251 23.70 -14.07 -18.30
CA SER A 251 24.56 -14.32 -17.14
C SER A 251 23.77 -14.86 -15.95
N ALA A 252 22.56 -14.35 -15.71
CA ALA A 252 21.67 -14.84 -14.67
C ALA A 252 21.17 -16.28 -14.95
N ILE A 253 20.78 -16.60 -16.20
CA ILE A 253 20.40 -17.97 -16.62
C ILE A 253 21.54 -18.96 -16.35
N ILE A 254 22.77 -18.61 -16.75
CA ILE A 254 23.95 -19.44 -16.52
C ILE A 254 24.21 -19.61 -15.01
N ALA A 255 24.10 -18.54 -14.22
CA ALA A 255 24.26 -18.59 -12.77
C ALA A 255 23.23 -19.50 -12.09
N LEU A 256 21.97 -19.44 -12.53
CA LEU A 256 20.90 -20.33 -12.07
C LEU A 256 21.21 -21.80 -12.40
N LYS A 257 21.58 -22.09 -13.66
CA LYS A 257 21.96 -23.45 -14.07
C LYS A 257 23.14 -23.99 -13.27
N ASN A 258 24.19 -23.19 -13.09
CA ASN A 258 25.38 -23.55 -12.31
C ASN A 258 25.08 -23.74 -10.81
N SER A 259 24.03 -23.10 -10.31
CA SER A 259 23.54 -23.27 -8.93
C SER A 259 22.68 -24.53 -8.75
N GLY A 260 22.46 -25.32 -9.81
CA GLY A 260 21.76 -26.60 -9.76
C GLY A 260 20.23 -26.50 -9.78
N TYR A 261 19.70 -25.40 -10.30
CA TYR A 261 18.29 -25.24 -10.63
C TYR A 261 17.98 -25.87 -12.00
N THR A 262 16.73 -26.32 -12.16
CA THR A 262 16.24 -26.88 -13.43
C THR A 262 15.66 -25.73 -14.24
N ILE A 263 16.39 -25.33 -15.28
CA ILE A 263 16.01 -24.21 -16.14
C ILE A 263 15.61 -24.77 -17.52
N PRO A 264 14.44 -24.40 -18.08
CA PRO A 264 13.97 -24.90 -19.37
C PRO A 264 14.69 -24.16 -20.52
N ILE A 265 15.97 -24.48 -20.73
CA ILE A 265 16.83 -23.78 -21.69
C ILE A 265 16.26 -23.76 -23.11
N ASP A 266 15.64 -24.86 -23.55
CA ASP A 266 15.05 -24.94 -24.89
C ASP A 266 13.87 -23.97 -25.06
N GLU A 267 12.99 -23.87 -24.06
CA GLU A 267 11.87 -22.91 -24.02
C GLU A 267 12.36 -21.46 -24.01
N ILE A 268 13.37 -21.16 -23.20
CA ILE A 268 13.98 -19.84 -23.12
C ILE A 268 14.55 -19.41 -24.49
N ILE A 269 15.24 -20.32 -25.17
CA ILE A 269 15.81 -20.08 -26.50
C ILE A 269 14.72 -19.83 -27.52
N GLU A 270 13.64 -20.63 -27.49
CA GLU A 270 12.50 -20.47 -28.40
C GLU A 270 11.89 -19.08 -28.26
N HIS A 271 11.60 -18.63 -27.04
CA HIS A 271 11.04 -17.30 -26.80
C HIS A 271 11.99 -16.15 -27.17
N LEU A 272 13.30 -16.30 -26.94
CA LEU A 272 14.28 -15.30 -27.38
C LEU A 272 14.35 -15.21 -28.90
N ASP A 273 14.36 -16.35 -29.61
CA ASP A 273 14.38 -16.40 -31.07
C ASP A 273 13.10 -15.77 -31.66
N GLU A 274 11.92 -16.02 -31.05
CA GLU A 274 10.65 -15.40 -31.41
C GLU A 274 10.63 -13.87 -31.23
N LYS A 275 11.31 -13.35 -30.19
CA LYS A 275 11.50 -11.90 -29.98
C LYS A 275 12.54 -11.28 -30.92
N GLY A 276 13.23 -12.08 -31.75
CA GLY A 276 14.30 -11.62 -32.62
C GLY A 276 15.65 -11.44 -31.90
N GLU A 277 15.79 -11.98 -30.68
CA GLU A 277 17.00 -11.90 -29.84
C GLU A 277 17.95 -13.08 -30.08
N ALA A 278 18.10 -13.50 -31.34
CA ALA A 278 18.91 -14.66 -31.72
C ALA A 278 20.39 -14.56 -31.28
N SER A 279 20.90 -13.34 -31.07
CA SER A 279 22.24 -13.12 -30.53
C SER A 279 22.36 -13.62 -29.09
N LEU A 280 21.35 -13.39 -28.25
CA LEU A 280 21.28 -13.87 -26.87
C LEU A 280 21.06 -15.38 -26.82
N SER A 281 20.19 -15.92 -27.67
CA SER A 281 19.99 -17.37 -27.81
C SER A 281 21.29 -18.11 -28.13
N ASN A 282 22.09 -17.58 -29.07
CA ASN A 282 23.40 -18.15 -29.41
C ASN A 282 24.39 -18.03 -28.25
N LEU A 283 24.34 -16.93 -27.48
CA LEU A 283 25.17 -16.76 -26.29
C LEU A 283 24.85 -17.83 -25.24
N ILE A 284 23.57 -18.11 -24.97
CA ILE A 284 23.13 -19.19 -24.07
C ILE A 284 23.66 -20.54 -24.56
N LYS A 285 23.43 -20.89 -25.83
CA LYS A 285 23.88 -22.16 -26.45
C LYS A 285 25.40 -22.36 -26.36
N SER A 286 26.18 -21.28 -26.36
CA SER A 286 27.65 -21.36 -26.30
C SER A 286 28.22 -21.57 -24.89
N ASN A 287 27.43 -21.32 -23.84
CA ASN A 287 27.88 -21.33 -22.44
C ASN A 287 27.27 -22.46 -21.60
N ILE A 288 26.44 -23.30 -22.20
CA ILE A 288 25.65 -24.34 -21.53
C ILE A 288 25.86 -25.69 -22.21
#